data_AF-A0A1Q3KVM3-F1
#
_entry.id   AF-A0A1Q3KVM3-F1
#
_cell.length_a   1.000
_cell.length_b   1.000
_cell.length_c   1.000
_cell.angle_alpha   90.00
_cell.angle_beta   90.00
_cell.angle_gamma   90.00
#
_symmetry.space_group_name_H-M   'P 1'
#
loop_
_entity.id
_entity.type
_entity.pdbx_description
1 polymer ?
#
loop_
_entity_poly.entity_id
_entity_poly.type
_entity_poly.pdbx_seq_one_letter_code
_entity_poly.pdbx_strand_id
1 'polypeptide(L)'
;MAREHHSGSAKLTAHLQAGALAGLSLLLPLLAEPVRAETWIADMKLERQRSAGLCLKGVESAYTMELTGSTLVGKARNNPFRARVAADGTVRDDFLAELDPGLNQSVSTKLQKFTITGNARTRDLELAWPASACIWKLAPRGA
;
A
#
# COMPACT_ATOMS: atom_id res chain seq x y z
N MET A 1 14.54 46.53 56.49
CA MET A 1 13.12 46.83 56.80
C MET A 1 12.38 45.51 57.01
N ALA A 2 11.61 45.45 58.11
CA ALA A 2 10.54 44.51 58.48
C ALA A 2 10.81 42.98 58.37
N ARG A 3 10.96 42.25 59.50
CA ARG A 3 9.93 41.73 60.44
C ARG A 3 9.08 40.60 59.85
N GLU A 4 9.28 39.37 60.33
CA GLU A 4 8.34 38.57 61.17
C GLU A 4 7.24 37.90 60.30
N HIS A 5 6.76 36.67 60.48
CA HIS A 5 6.21 36.02 61.67
C HIS A 5 5.94 34.52 61.36
N HIS A 6 6.05 33.68 62.40
CA HIS A 6 5.12 32.60 62.78
C HIS A 6 5.12 31.29 61.95
N SER A 7 5.38 30.12 62.57
CA SER A 7 4.55 29.42 63.57
C SER A 7 3.18 29.08 62.98
N GLY A 8 2.71 27.83 62.87
CA GLY A 8 3.15 26.57 63.43
C GLY A 8 1.99 25.57 63.30
N SER A 9 2.18 24.42 63.94
CA SER A 9 1.12 23.53 64.45
C SER A 9 0.34 22.63 63.48
N ALA A 10 0.78 21.37 63.52
CA ALA A 10 0.04 20.11 63.44
C ALA A 10 -1.49 20.13 63.54
N LYS A 11 -2.11 19.20 62.79
CA LYS A 11 -3.31 18.48 63.21
C LYS A 11 -3.28 17.03 62.70
N LEU A 12 -3.42 16.10 63.66
CA LEU A 12 -3.84 14.72 63.47
C LEU A 12 -5.13 14.67 62.62
N THR A 13 -5.34 13.60 61.83
CA THR A 13 -6.30 12.51 62.16
C THR A 13 -6.10 11.32 61.22
N ALA A 14 -6.13 10.12 61.80
CA ALA A 14 -6.21 8.86 61.08
C ALA A 14 -7.57 8.68 60.41
N HIS A 15 -7.61 8.04 59.24
CA HIS A 15 -8.74 7.20 58.84
C HIS A 15 -8.24 6.03 57.99
N LEU A 16 -8.40 4.82 58.53
CA LEU A 16 -8.52 3.60 57.73
C LEU A 16 -9.67 3.79 56.73
N GLN A 17 -9.45 3.44 55.48
CA GLN A 17 -10.51 2.92 54.63
C GLN A 17 -9.93 1.88 53.66
N ALA A 18 -10.23 0.62 53.99
CA ALA A 18 -10.19 -0.48 53.04
C ALA A 18 -11.22 -0.22 51.94
N GLY A 19 -10.80 -0.37 50.69
CA GLY A 19 -11.66 -0.29 49.51
C GLY A 19 -11.11 -1.23 48.45
N ALA A 20 -11.51 -2.49 48.53
CA ALA A 20 -11.38 -3.44 47.44
C ALA A 20 -12.22 -2.95 46.26
N LEU A 21 -11.68 -2.95 45.05
CA LEU A 21 -12.47 -3.18 43.83
C LEU A 21 -11.54 -3.72 42.74
N ALA A 22 -11.73 -5.01 42.46
CA ALA A 22 -11.19 -5.71 41.32
C ALA A 22 -11.66 -5.01 40.03
N GLY A 23 -10.73 -4.32 39.37
CA GLY A 23 -10.89 -3.92 37.98
C GLY A 23 -10.39 -5.05 37.10
N LEU A 24 -11.28 -5.98 36.73
CA LEU A 24 -11.05 -6.84 35.57
C LEU A 24 -10.88 -5.93 34.35
N SER A 25 -9.63 -5.62 34.01
CA SER A 25 -9.30 -5.17 32.67
C SER A 25 -9.67 -6.32 31.73
N LEU A 26 -10.85 -6.19 31.12
CA LEU A 26 -11.26 -6.93 29.94
C LEU A 26 -10.17 -6.76 28.89
N LEU A 27 -9.20 -7.67 28.88
CA LEU A 27 -8.43 -8.04 27.72
C LEU A 27 -9.45 -8.51 26.68
N LEU A 28 -10.05 -7.58 25.93
CA LEU A 28 -10.67 -7.95 24.67
C LEU A 28 -9.53 -8.50 23.81
N PRO A 29 -9.55 -9.79 23.43
CA PRO A 29 -8.77 -10.18 22.27
C PRO A 29 -9.36 -9.38 21.12
N LEU A 30 -8.61 -8.40 20.62
CA LEU A 30 -8.82 -7.90 19.26
C LEU A 30 -8.68 -9.13 18.37
N LEU A 31 -9.82 -9.77 18.10
CA LEU A 31 -10.01 -10.70 17.00
C LEU A 31 -9.71 -9.88 15.76
N ALA A 32 -8.44 -9.81 15.39
CA ALA A 32 -8.01 -9.36 14.08
C ALA A 32 -8.68 -10.32 13.11
N GLU A 33 -9.81 -9.89 12.54
CA GLU A 33 -10.43 -10.63 11.45
C GLU A 33 -9.35 -10.90 10.40
N PRO A 34 -9.24 -12.13 9.88
CA PRO A 34 -8.27 -12.43 8.84
C PRO A 34 -8.57 -11.47 7.69
N VAL A 35 -7.59 -10.60 7.38
CA VAL A 35 -7.69 -9.65 6.27
C VAL A 35 -7.90 -10.47 5.00
N ARG A 36 -9.15 -10.51 4.52
CA ARG A 36 -9.50 -11.25 3.31
C ARG A 36 -8.82 -10.55 2.14
N ALA A 37 -8.06 -11.32 1.37
CA ALA A 37 -7.48 -10.85 0.13
C ALA A 37 -8.60 -10.65 -0.91
N GLU A 38 -8.67 -9.45 -1.48
CA GLU A 38 -9.51 -9.19 -2.65
C GLU A 38 -8.68 -9.51 -3.91
N THR A 39 -9.18 -10.42 -4.73
CA THR A 39 -8.47 -10.88 -5.94
C THR A 39 -9.27 -10.56 -7.19
N TRP A 40 -8.62 -10.00 -8.20
CA TRP A 40 -9.21 -9.78 -9.54
C TRP A 40 -8.18 -9.99 -10.64
N ILE A 41 -8.66 -10.10 -11.88
CA ILE A 41 -7.80 -10.16 -13.07
C ILE A 41 -7.88 -8.80 -13.78
N ALA A 42 -6.73 -8.27 -14.19
CA ALA A 42 -6.66 -7.05 -14.99
C ALA A 42 -5.87 -7.30 -16.28
N ASP A 43 -6.44 -6.90 -17.42
CA ASP A 43 -5.76 -6.92 -18.70
C ASP A 43 -4.93 -5.65 -18.87
N MET A 44 -3.65 -5.80 -19.20
CA MET A 44 -2.76 -4.70 -19.52
C MET A 44 -3.06 -4.20 -20.92
N LYS A 45 -3.58 -2.97 -21.04
CA LYS A 45 -3.95 -2.34 -22.31
C LYS A 45 -3.10 -1.12 -22.57
N LEU A 46 -2.47 -1.02 -23.73
CA LEU A 46 -1.60 0.11 -24.03
C LEU A 46 -2.41 1.41 -24.21
N GLU A 47 -2.04 2.46 -23.48
CA GLU A 47 -2.59 3.80 -23.64
C GLU A 47 -1.92 4.49 -24.83
N ARG A 48 -2.39 4.18 -26.04
CA ARG A 48 -1.75 4.57 -27.32
C ARG A 48 -1.58 6.08 -27.48
N GLN A 49 -2.51 6.87 -26.96
CA GLN A 49 -2.47 8.34 -27.07
C GLN A 49 -1.38 8.97 -26.20
N ARG A 50 -0.95 8.29 -25.13
CA ARG A 50 0.04 8.78 -24.17
C ARG A 50 1.38 8.05 -24.26
N SER A 51 1.49 7.06 -25.14
CA SER A 51 2.65 6.19 -25.26
C SER A 51 3.47 6.47 -26.51
N ALA A 52 4.78 6.26 -26.42
CA ALA A 52 5.65 6.31 -27.60
C ALA A 52 5.29 5.19 -28.60
N GLY A 53 5.55 5.42 -29.90
CA GLY A 53 5.21 4.48 -30.96
C GLY A 53 5.91 3.11 -30.84
N LEU A 54 7.08 3.05 -30.19
CA LEU A 54 7.79 1.79 -29.94
C LEU A 54 7.00 0.82 -29.05
N CYS A 55 6.14 1.34 -28.18
CA CYS A 55 5.37 0.57 -27.20
C CYS A 55 4.32 -0.33 -27.86
N LEU A 56 3.96 -0.04 -29.13
CA LEU A 56 3.08 -0.86 -29.96
C LEU A 56 3.62 -2.27 -30.22
N LYS A 57 4.91 -2.50 -30.02
CA LYS A 57 5.57 -3.81 -30.16
C LYS A 57 5.47 -4.66 -28.89
N GLY A 58 5.05 -4.09 -27.77
CA GLY A 58 4.88 -4.81 -26.51
C GLY A 58 3.73 -5.79 -26.54
N VAL A 59 3.79 -6.81 -25.67
CA VAL A 59 2.75 -7.84 -25.58
C VAL A 59 1.83 -7.49 -24.43
N GLU A 60 0.55 -7.30 -24.73
CA GLU A 60 -0.47 -7.13 -23.70
C GLU A 60 -0.59 -8.41 -22.86
N SER A 61 -0.42 -8.28 -21.55
CA SER A 61 -0.42 -9.38 -20.58
C SER A 61 -1.57 -9.23 -19.58
N ALA A 62 -2.03 -10.32 -19.00
CA ALA A 62 -2.97 -10.28 -17.89
C ALA A 62 -2.24 -10.37 -16.55
N TYR A 63 -2.70 -9.60 -15.57
CA TYR A 63 -2.24 -9.65 -14.19
C TYR A 63 -3.32 -10.28 -13.32
N THR A 64 -2.94 -11.20 -12.44
CA THR A 64 -3.72 -11.52 -11.25
C THR A 64 -3.33 -10.53 -10.15
N MET A 65 -4.29 -9.74 -9.70
CA MET A 65 -4.14 -8.71 -8.69
C MET A 65 -4.68 -9.23 -7.36
N GLU A 66 -3.94 -9.02 -6.28
CA GLU A 66 -4.30 -9.43 -4.93
C GLU A 66 -4.07 -8.26 -3.97
N LEU A 67 -5.14 -7.72 -3.41
CA LEU A 67 -5.11 -6.65 -2.42
C LEU A 67 -5.37 -7.21 -1.02
N THR A 68 -4.37 -7.10 -0.15
CA THR A 68 -4.43 -7.55 1.24
C THR A 68 -4.00 -6.43 2.17
N GLY A 69 -4.97 -5.80 2.84
CA GLY A 69 -4.75 -4.70 3.77
C GLY A 69 -4.12 -3.48 3.09
N SER A 70 -2.81 -3.29 3.31
CA SER A 70 -2.03 -2.18 2.73
C SER A 70 -1.03 -2.63 1.66
N THR A 71 -1.22 -3.83 1.09
CA THR A 71 -0.35 -4.40 0.06
C THR A 71 -1.15 -4.79 -1.17
N LEU A 72 -0.71 -4.33 -2.34
CA LEU A 72 -1.15 -4.81 -3.64
C LEU A 72 -0.06 -5.68 -4.24
N VAL A 73 -0.42 -6.88 -4.67
CA VAL A 73 0.47 -7.78 -5.43
C VAL A 73 -0.09 -7.95 -6.82
N GLY A 74 0.72 -7.67 -7.85
CA GLY A 74 0.41 -8.01 -9.23
C GLY A 74 1.26 -9.19 -9.66
N LYS A 75 0.62 -10.26 -10.12
CA LYS A 75 1.28 -11.47 -10.62
C LYS A 75 1.06 -11.56 -12.14
N ALA A 76 2.15 -11.44 -12.89
CA ALA A 76 2.23 -11.74 -14.31
C ALA A 76 3.46 -12.62 -14.56
N ARG A 77 3.50 -13.32 -15.70
CA ARG A 77 4.54 -14.32 -16.00
C ARG A 77 5.97 -13.78 -15.85
N ASN A 78 6.20 -12.59 -16.38
CA ASN A 78 7.54 -12.00 -16.44
C ASN A 78 7.72 -10.82 -15.48
N ASN A 79 6.61 -10.20 -15.06
CA ASN A 79 6.62 -8.87 -14.45
C ASN A 79 5.83 -8.81 -13.12
N PRO A 80 6.13 -9.66 -12.12
CA PRO A 80 5.46 -9.57 -10.84
C PRO A 80 5.90 -8.32 -10.06
N PHE A 81 4.99 -7.76 -9.28
CA PHE A 81 5.30 -6.66 -8.37
C PHE A 81 4.54 -6.78 -7.05
N ARG A 82 5.04 -6.06 -6.04
CA ARG A 82 4.40 -5.88 -4.74
C ARG A 82 4.55 -4.42 -4.34
N ALA A 83 3.44 -3.71 -4.23
CA ALA A 83 3.40 -2.30 -3.92
C ALA A 83 2.65 -2.04 -2.60
N ARG A 84 3.07 -1.01 -1.87
CA ARG A 84 2.32 -0.51 -0.71
C ARG A 84 1.11 0.30 -1.18
N VAL A 85 0.00 0.14 -0.48
CA VAL A 85 -1.26 0.85 -0.69
C VAL A 85 -1.48 1.77 0.50
N ALA A 86 -1.68 3.06 0.22
CA ALA A 86 -2.05 4.03 1.23
C ALA A 86 -3.49 3.81 1.72
N ALA A 87 -3.85 4.44 2.84
CA ALA A 87 -5.15 4.25 3.48
C ALA A 87 -6.35 4.71 2.62
N ASP A 88 -6.12 5.58 1.64
CA ASP A 88 -7.08 6.06 0.64
C ASP A 88 -7.17 5.14 -0.61
N GLY A 89 -6.35 4.10 -0.67
CA GLY A 89 -6.24 3.20 -1.82
C GLY A 89 -5.15 3.59 -2.83
N THR A 90 -4.48 4.73 -2.64
CA THR A 90 -3.46 5.21 -3.58
C THR A 90 -2.24 4.29 -3.59
N VAL A 91 -1.71 4.04 -4.79
CA VAL A 91 -0.50 3.25 -5.05
C VAL A 91 0.45 4.10 -5.88
N ARG A 92 1.73 4.08 -5.48
CA ARG A 92 2.85 4.53 -6.30
C ARG A 92 4.07 3.72 -5.88
N ASP A 93 4.59 2.90 -6.77
CA ASP A 93 5.77 2.09 -6.49
C ASP A 93 6.59 1.85 -7.75
N ASP A 94 7.89 1.70 -7.57
CA ASP A 94 8.84 1.42 -8.62
C ASP A 94 9.40 0.00 -8.45
N PHE A 95 9.45 -0.78 -9.51
CA PHE A 95 9.96 -2.15 -9.46
C PHE A 95 10.77 -2.51 -10.70
N LEU A 96 11.62 -3.53 -10.58
CA LEU A 96 12.38 -4.07 -11.71
C LEU A 96 11.63 -5.27 -12.30
N ALA A 97 11.47 -5.26 -13.62
CA ALA A 97 10.81 -6.35 -14.34
C ALA A 97 11.41 -6.51 -15.74
N GLU A 98 11.14 -7.65 -16.38
CA GLU A 98 11.63 -7.91 -17.73
C GLU A 98 10.77 -7.18 -18.77
N LEU A 99 11.40 -6.69 -19.83
CA LEU A 99 10.60 -6.22 -20.97
C LEU A 99 9.97 -7.38 -21.70
N ASP A 100 8.79 -7.13 -22.24
CA ASP A 100 8.19 -8.04 -23.20
C ASP A 100 9.14 -8.27 -24.39
N PRO A 101 9.17 -9.48 -24.96
CA PRO A 101 10.10 -9.83 -26.04
C PRO A 101 10.11 -8.85 -27.23
N GLY A 102 8.95 -8.27 -27.57
CA GLY A 102 8.85 -7.30 -28.66
C GLY A 102 9.43 -5.91 -28.35
N LEU A 103 9.63 -5.57 -27.07
CA LEU A 103 10.27 -4.32 -26.61
C LEU A 103 11.76 -4.52 -26.30
N ASN A 104 12.17 -5.73 -25.93
CA ASN A 104 13.55 -6.01 -25.54
C ASN A 104 14.56 -5.86 -26.69
N GLN A 105 14.11 -5.91 -27.95
CA GLN A 105 14.99 -5.77 -29.13
C GLN A 105 15.68 -4.41 -29.22
N SER A 106 15.15 -3.38 -28.55
CA SER A 106 15.67 -2.01 -28.62
C SER A 106 16.48 -1.59 -27.39
N VAL A 107 16.74 -2.49 -26.44
CA VAL A 107 17.48 -2.18 -25.21
C VAL A 107 18.56 -3.20 -24.90
N SER A 108 19.61 -2.77 -24.19
CA SER A 108 20.73 -3.63 -23.83
C SER A 108 20.52 -4.38 -22.51
N THR A 109 19.66 -3.87 -21.62
CA THR A 109 19.40 -4.46 -20.31
C THR A 109 18.05 -5.20 -20.28
N LYS A 110 18.08 -6.44 -19.76
CA LYS A 110 16.87 -7.29 -19.68
C LYS A 110 15.87 -6.82 -18.62
N LEU A 111 16.37 -6.38 -17.46
CA LEU A 111 15.55 -5.81 -16.38
C LEU A 111 15.46 -4.30 -16.56
N GLN A 112 14.24 -3.79 -16.57
CA GLN A 112 13.90 -2.38 -16.65
C GLN A 112 13.15 -1.94 -15.40
N LYS A 113 13.25 -0.65 -15.10
CA LYS A 113 12.43 -0.01 -14.09
C LYS A 113 11.04 0.27 -14.63
N PHE A 114 10.03 -0.26 -13.95
CA PHE A 114 8.63 0.06 -14.15
C PHE A 114 8.07 0.81 -12.95
N THR A 115 6.97 1.52 -13.17
CA THR A 115 6.23 2.20 -12.11
C THR A 115 4.77 1.75 -12.16
N ILE A 116 4.22 1.33 -11.03
CA ILE A 116 2.78 1.15 -10.84
C ILE A 116 2.20 2.36 -10.11
N THR A 117 1.15 2.96 -10.66
CA THR A 117 0.45 4.10 -10.07
C THR A 117 -1.06 3.97 -10.16
N GLY A 118 -1.80 4.60 -9.25
CA GLY A 118 -3.25 4.74 -9.34
C GLY A 118 -3.93 4.46 -8.00
N ASN A 119 -5.13 3.88 -8.03
CA ASN A 119 -5.88 3.52 -6.84
C ASN A 119 -6.30 2.04 -6.90
N ALA A 120 -5.80 1.24 -5.95
CA ALA A 120 -6.05 -0.20 -5.88
C ALA A 120 -7.51 -0.52 -5.50
N ARG A 121 -8.17 0.34 -4.71
CA ARG A 121 -9.55 0.11 -4.24
C ARG A 121 -10.58 0.38 -5.34
N THR A 122 -10.36 1.40 -6.16
CA THR A 122 -11.18 1.63 -7.36
C THR A 122 -10.73 0.78 -8.54
N ARG A 123 -9.64 0.02 -8.39
CA ARG A 123 -8.98 -0.79 -9.42
C ARG A 123 -8.53 0.02 -10.64
N ASP A 124 -8.31 1.31 -10.43
CA ASP A 124 -7.86 2.26 -11.45
C ASP A 124 -6.34 2.36 -11.40
N LEU A 125 -5.65 1.50 -12.15
CA LEU A 125 -4.20 1.34 -12.07
C LEU A 125 -3.52 1.48 -13.44
N GLU A 126 -2.32 2.06 -13.44
CA GLU A 126 -1.45 2.24 -14.58
C GLU A 126 -0.08 1.66 -14.31
N LEU A 127 0.45 0.94 -15.29
CA LEU A 127 1.83 0.52 -15.34
C LEU A 127 2.57 1.40 -16.35
N ALA A 128 3.74 1.91 -15.98
CA ALA A 128 4.58 2.68 -16.88
C ALA A 128 5.97 2.07 -16.98
N TRP A 129 6.55 2.12 -18.18
CA TRP A 129 7.99 1.99 -18.40
C TRP A 129 8.54 3.40 -18.74
N PRO A 130 9.07 4.14 -17.75
CA PRO A 130 9.35 5.57 -17.94
C PRO A 130 10.44 5.85 -18.98
N ALA A 131 11.44 4.96 -19.10
CA ALA A 131 12.58 5.17 -20.00
C ALA A 131 12.18 5.27 -21.48
N SER A 132 11.03 4.70 -21.84
CA SER A 132 10.50 4.70 -23.21
C SER A 132 9.14 5.36 -23.33
N ALA A 133 8.67 6.02 -22.26
CA ALA A 133 7.33 6.60 -22.19
C ALA A 133 6.22 5.63 -22.63
N CYS A 134 6.30 4.37 -22.20
CA CYS A 134 5.21 3.40 -22.41
C CYS A 134 4.28 3.40 -21.20
N ILE A 135 2.98 3.52 -21.45
CA ILE A 135 1.96 3.56 -20.41
C ILE A 135 0.88 2.54 -20.76
N TRP A 136 0.57 1.67 -19.81
CA TRP A 136 -0.50 0.70 -19.91
C TRP A 136 -1.50 0.89 -18.79
N LYS A 137 -2.79 0.79 -19.13
CA LYS A 137 -3.86 0.66 -18.15
C LYS A 137 -4.03 -0.79 -17.74
N LEU A 138 -4.27 -1.04 -16.46
CA LEU A 138 -4.66 -2.34 -15.96
C LEU A 138 -6.18 -2.40 -15.86
N ALA A 139 -6.85 -2.79 -16.94
CA ALA A 139 -8.31 -2.83 -17.04
C ALA A 139 -8.88 -4.09 -16.37
N PRO A 140 -9.68 -4.00 -15.30
CA PRO A 140 -10.27 -5.18 -14.65
C PRO A 140 -11.19 -5.96 -15.60
N ARG A 141 -11.13 -7.29 -15.55
CA ARG A 141 -12.05 -8.16 -16.30
C ARG A 141 -13.42 -8.21 -15.62
N GLY A 142 -14.49 -8.12 -16.42
CA GLY A 142 -15.87 -8.24 -15.94
C GLY A 142 -16.33 -7.09 -15.03
N ALA A 143 -15.70 -5.91 -15.18
CA ALA A 143 -16.17 -4.66 -14.60
C ALA A 143 -17.38 -4.10 -15.35
#